data_AF-A0A376RDH9-F1
#
_entry.id   AF-A0A376RDH9-F1
#
_cell.length_a   1.000
_cell.length_b   1.000
_cell.length_c   1.000
_cell.angle_alpha   90.00
_cell.angle_beta   90.00
_cell.angle_gamma   90.00
#
_symmetry.space_group_name_H-M   'P 1'
#
loop_
_entity.id
_entity.type
_entity.pdbx_description
1 polymer ?
#
loop_
_entity_poly.entity_id
_entity_poly.type
_entity_poly.pdbx_seq_one_letter_code
_entity_poly.pdbx_strand_id
1 'polypeptide(L)'
;MKVAKDLVVSLAYQVRTEDGVLVDESPVSAPLDYLHGHGSLISGLETALEGHEVGDKFDVAVGANDAYGQYDENLVQRVPKDVYGR
;
A
#
# COMPACT_ATOMS: atom_id res chain seq x y z
N MET A 1 22.31 -4.15 3.84
CA MET A 1 22.06 -3.96 2.39
C MET A 1 20.81 -3.13 2.32
N LYS A 2 20.88 -1.99 1.64
CA LYS A 2 19.79 -1.02 1.60
C LYS A 2 18.87 -1.28 0.42
N VAL A 3 17.59 -0.96 0.59
CA VAL A 3 16.63 -0.93 -0.51
C VAL A 3 17.06 0.12 -1.52
N ALA A 4 17.10 -0.28 -2.79
CA ALA A 4 17.51 0.55 -3.92
C ALA A 4 16.78 0.09 -5.19
N LYS A 5 16.80 0.92 -6.22
CA LYS A 5 16.20 0.63 -7.53
C LYS A 5 16.73 -0.69 -8.13
N ASP A 6 15.82 -1.40 -8.80
CA ASP A 6 16.03 -2.69 -9.48
C ASP A 6 16.33 -3.86 -8.53
N LEU A 7 15.88 -3.76 -7.28
CA LEU A 7 15.98 -4.83 -6.28
C LEU A 7 14.62 -5.42 -5.93
N VAL A 8 14.59 -6.74 -5.77
CA VAL A 8 13.42 -7.46 -5.24
C VAL A 8 13.46 -7.39 -3.71
N VAL A 9 12.39 -6.90 -3.10
CA VAL A 9 12.28 -6.72 -1.66
C VAL A 9 11.03 -7.43 -1.16
N SER A 10 11.18 -8.21 -0.09
CA SER A 10 10.08 -8.83 0.65
C SER A 10 9.70 -7.94 1.82
N LEU A 11 8.44 -7.52 1.86
CA LEU A 11 7.95 -6.45 2.72
C LEU A 11 6.68 -6.91 3.44
N ALA A 12 6.67 -6.82 4.77
CA ALA A 12 5.47 -7.00 5.58
C ALA A 12 4.96 -5.63 6.00
N TYR A 13 3.72 -5.30 5.67
CA TYR A 13 3.14 -3.98 5.91
C TYR A 13 1.68 -4.06 6.32
N GLN A 14 1.19 -2.99 6.93
CA GLN A 14 -0.21 -2.83 7.26
C GLN A 14 -0.62 -1.41 6.88
N VAL A 15 -1.60 -1.29 5.97
CA VAL A 15 -2.18 0.01 5.61
C VAL A 15 -3.49 0.18 6.34
N ARG A 16 -3.58 1.27 7.10
CA ARG A 16 -4.81 1.70 7.76
C ARG A 16 -5.17 3.10 7.29
N THR A 17 -6.46 3.36 7.14
CA THR A 17 -6.99 4.72 6.98
C THR A 17 -6.91 5.50 8.29
N GLU A 18 -7.09 6.82 8.21
CA GLU A 18 -7.18 7.68 9.40
C GLU A 18 -8.34 7.28 10.34
N ASP A 19 -9.42 6.72 9.79
CA ASP A 19 -10.55 6.17 10.55
C ASP A 19 -10.22 4.84 11.25
N GLY A 20 -8.99 4.33 11.09
CA GLY A 20 -8.52 3.07 11.66
C GLY A 20 -8.97 1.82 10.89
N VAL A 21 -9.62 1.98 9.74
CA VAL A 21 -10.03 0.86 8.88
C VAL A 21 -8.81 0.28 8.19
N LEU A 22 -8.62 -1.03 8.34
CA LEU A 22 -7.60 -1.80 7.65
C LEU A 22 -7.94 -1.85 6.15
N VAL A 23 -7.05 -1.30 5.32
CA VAL A 23 -7.19 -1.32 3.85
C VAL A 23 -6.48 -2.54 3.28
N ASP A 24 -5.26 -2.77 3.75
CA ASP A 24 -4.41 -3.83 3.26
C ASP A 24 -3.46 -4.31 4.36
N GLU A 25 -3.09 -5.58 4.33
CA GLU A 25 -2.17 -6.19 5.29
C GLU A 25 -1.41 -7.34 4.64
N SER A 26 -0.09 -7.30 4.76
CA SER A 26 0.81 -8.39 4.43
C SER A 26 1.58 -8.80 5.69
N PRO A 27 1.25 -9.95 6.31
CA PRO A 27 1.89 -10.37 7.55
C PRO A 27 3.32 -10.87 7.31
N VAL A 28 4.13 -10.90 8.36
CA VAL A 28 5.53 -11.38 8.29
C VAL A 28 5.64 -12.85 7.87
N SER A 29 4.56 -13.64 8.03
CA SER A 29 4.49 -15.04 7.57
C SER A 29 4.30 -15.18 6.06
N ALA A 30 3.80 -14.12 5.39
CA ALA A 30 3.58 -14.07 3.95
C ALA A 30 3.91 -12.64 3.47
N PRO A 31 5.20 -12.27 3.46
CA PRO A 31 5.62 -10.94 3.02
C PRO A 31 5.29 -10.74 1.54
N LEU A 32 4.98 -9.50 1.17
CA LEU A 32 4.77 -9.12 -0.22
C LEU A 32 6.14 -8.95 -0.91
N ASP A 33 6.39 -9.74 -1.94
CA ASP A 33 7.55 -9.58 -2.80
C ASP A 33 7.25 -8.59 -3.91
N TYR A 34 8.08 -7.56 -4.03
CA TYR A 34 7.94 -6.55 -5.07
C TYR A 34 9.28 -6.11 -5.64
N LEU A 35 9.24 -5.48 -6.82
CA LEU A 35 10.40 -4.88 -7.46
C LEU A 35 10.45 -3.37 -7.19
N HIS A 36 11.48 -2.93 -6.48
CA HIS A 36 11.67 -1.52 -6.14
C HIS A 36 12.20 -0.72 -7.35
N GLY A 37 11.69 0.49 -7.55
CA GLY A 37 12.02 1.39 -8.65
C GLY A 37 11.16 1.22 -9.91
N HIS A 38 10.12 0.39 -9.84
CA HIS A 38 9.28 0.00 -10.99
C HIS A 38 7.79 0.36 -10.83
N GLY A 39 7.40 1.04 -9.75
CA GLY A 39 6.01 1.46 -9.53
C GLY A 39 5.05 0.29 -9.34
N SER A 40 5.54 -0.82 -8.78
CA SER A 40 4.71 -1.98 -8.43
C SER A 40 3.94 -1.77 -7.11
N LEU A 41 4.37 -0.80 -6.30
CA LEU A 41 3.70 -0.36 -5.07
C LEU A 41 3.33 1.12 -5.16
N ILE A 42 2.56 1.54 -4.16
CA ILE A 42 2.26 2.94 -3.92
C ILE A 42 3.57 3.74 -3.80
N SER A 43 3.70 4.78 -4.61
CA SER A 43 4.92 5.58 -4.74
C SER A 43 5.41 6.13 -3.40
N GLY A 44 4.49 6.54 -2.52
CA GLY A 44 4.87 7.04 -1.21
C GLY A 44 5.47 5.97 -0.29
N LEU A 45 5.04 4.70 -0.37
CA LEU A 45 5.66 3.61 0.40
C LEU A 45 7.00 3.21 -0.22
N GLU A 46 7.09 3.20 -1.55
CA GLU A 46 8.33 2.90 -2.26
C GLU A 46 9.43 3.91 -1.88
N THR A 47 9.14 5.21 -1.95
CA THR A 47 10.06 6.26 -1.50
C THR A 47 10.37 6.17 -0.01
N ALA A 48 9.38 5.81 0.82
CA ALA A 48 9.61 5.63 2.26
C ALA A 48 10.53 4.43 2.56
N LEU A 49 10.52 3.40 1.73
CA LEU A 49 11.39 2.22 1.89
C LEU A 49 12.81 2.47 1.36
N GLU A 50 13.01 3.46 0.48
CA GLU A 50 14.30 3.74 -0.12
C GLU A 50 15.37 4.06 0.93
N GLY A 51 16.49 3.34 0.91
CA GLY A 51 17.58 3.53 1.87
C GLY A 51 17.42 2.83 3.22
N HIS A 52 16.26 2.24 3.52
CA HIS A 52 16.08 1.38 4.69
C HIS A 52 16.74 0.00 4.50
N GLU A 53 16.97 -0.70 5.60
CA GLU A 53 17.58 -2.03 5.62
C GLU A 53 16.60 -3.11 6.08
N VAL A 54 16.92 -4.35 5.73
CA VAL A 54 16.11 -5.52 6.10
C VAL A 54 16.02 -5.65 7.62
N GLY A 55 14.80 -5.84 8.11
CA GLY A 55 14.50 -5.99 9.54
C GLY A 55 14.16 -4.67 10.23
N ASP A 56 14.29 -3.54 9.54
CA ASP A 56 13.86 -2.25 10.05
C ASP A 56 12.32 -2.19 10.13
N LYS A 57 11.81 -1.49 11.14
CA LYS A 57 10.38 -1.31 11.38
C LYS A 57 10.11 0.16 11.60
N PHE A 58 9.31 0.74 10.73
CA PHE A 58 8.93 2.13 10.79
C PHE A 58 7.48 2.30 10.37
N ASP A 59 6.89 3.38 10.85
CA ASP A 59 5.56 3.83 10.45
C ASP A 59 5.73 5.04 9.54
N VAL A 60 5.06 5.03 8.40
CA VAL A 60 5.04 6.15 7.46
C VAL A 60 3.62 6.59 7.17
N ALA A 61 3.39 7.91 7.25
CA ALA A 61 2.15 8.52 6.80
C ALA A 61 2.31 8.90 5.32
N VAL A 62 1.61 8.18 4.45
CA VAL A 62 1.56 8.47 3.01
C VAL A 62 0.27 9.20 2.70
N GLY A 63 0.37 10.38 2.07
CA GLY A 63 -0.80 11.13 1.64
C GLY A 63 -1.60 10.37 0.58
N ALA A 64 -2.91 10.57 0.55
CA ALA A 64 -3.81 9.90 -0.40
C ALA A 64 -3.32 9.99 -1.85
N ASN A 65 -2.81 11.16 -2.26
CA ASN A 65 -2.26 11.40 -3.61
C ASN A 65 -1.11 10.45 -4.00
N ASP A 66 -0.27 10.07 -3.04
CA ASP A 66 0.91 9.22 -3.26
C ASP A 66 0.66 7.75 -2.89
N ALA A 67 -0.57 7.44 -2.47
CA ALA A 67 -1.05 6.10 -2.16
C ALA A 67 -2.16 5.67 -3.14
N TYR A 68 -3.40 5.59 -2.68
CA TYR A 68 -4.55 5.08 -3.45
C TYR A 68 -5.31 6.15 -4.23
N GLY A 69 -4.80 7.37 -4.28
CA GLY A 69 -5.46 8.53 -4.88
C GLY A 69 -6.43 9.21 -3.93
N GLN A 70 -6.97 10.35 -4.36
CA GLN A 70 -8.03 11.03 -3.63
C GLN A 70 -9.34 10.25 -3.71
N TYR A 71 -10.22 10.52 -2.75
CA TYR A 71 -11.60 10.09 -2.83
C TYR A 71 -12.22 10.59 -4.14
N ASP A 72 -12.66 9.65 -4.98
CA ASP A 72 -13.29 9.95 -6.25
C ASP A 72 -14.81 9.78 -6.12
N GLU A 73 -15.52 10.91 -6.08
CA GLU A 73 -16.99 10.94 -6.06
C GLU A 73 -17.60 10.27 -7.30
N ASN A 74 -16.87 10.20 -8.43
CA ASN A 74 -17.36 9.54 -9.63
C ASN A 74 -17.39 8.01 -9.51
N LEU A 75 -16.61 7.44 -8.59
CA LEU A 75 -16.67 6.01 -8.25
C LEU A 75 -17.84 5.69 -7.30
N VAL A 76 -18.55 6.71 -6.79
CA VAL A 76 -19.70 6.54 -5.90
C VAL A 76 -20.94 6.25 -6.73
N GLN A 77 -21.33 4.98 -6.77
CA GLN A 77 -22.53 4.56 -7.47
C GLN A 77 -23.67 4.23 -6.50
N ARG A 78 -24.83 4.87 -6.70
CA ARG A 78 -26.07 4.47 -6.04
C ARG A 78 -26.72 3.35 -6.83
N VAL A 79 -26.65 2.13 -6.30
CA VAL A 79 -27.22 0.93 -6.91
C VAL A 79 -28.48 0.49 -6.17
N PRO A 80 -29.58 0.18 -6.88
CA PRO A 80 -30.78 -0.41 -6.27
C PRO A 80 -30.45 -1.77 -5.62
N LYS A 81 -31.13 -2.09 -4.51
CA LYS A 81 -30.93 -3.38 -3.80
C LYS A 81 -31.19 -4.60 -4.70
N ASP A 82 -32.06 -4.48 -5.69
CA ASP A 82 -32.45 -5.56 -6.60
C ASP A 82 -31.30 -6.02 -7.53
N VAL A 83 -30.26 -5.19 -7.68
CA VAL A 83 -29.08 -5.50 -8.52
C VAL A 83 -28.09 -6.41 -7.77
N TYR A 84 -28.15 -6.48 -6.44
CA TYR A 84 -27.41 -7.43 -5.61
C TYR A 84 -28.25 -8.71 -5.34
N GLY A 85 -28.85 -9.25 -6.41
CA GLY A 85 -29.78 -10.37 -6.36
C GLY A 85 -29.14 -11.75 -6.56
N ARG A 86 -28.92 -12.42 -5.41
CA ARG A 86 -28.51 -13.81 -5.11
C ARG A 86 -27.04 -14.21 -5.23
#